data_AF-A0A8X6GGS1-F1
#
_entry.id   AF-A0A8X6GGS1-F1
#
_cell.length_a   1.000
_cell.length_b   1.000
_cell.length_c   1.000
_cell.angle_alpha   90.00
_cell.angle_beta   90.00
_cell.angle_gamma   90.00
#
_symmetry.space_group_name_H-M   'P 1'
#
loop_
_entity.id
_entity.type
_entity.pdbx_description
1 polymer ?
#
loop_
_entity_poly.entity_id
_entity_poly.type
_entity_poly.pdbx_seq_one_letter_code
_entity_poly.pdbx_strand_id
1 'polypeptide(L)'
;MGIDICHKYDRKVVRRAPKSQDIYLRLIVKLYRFLARRSGCKFNKIVLKRLFMSRINRAPVSLTKLVKYMKKPGNENKVAVTVGTITDDIRLIGDVPKMTLCALRVTERARARILKAGGEIITFDQLAVRHPRGKNTLLIQEEGVRNAFRWNWIERRDGNGDTIGTWCKKINVAGQAYCAFCNSLLKYGGEGFKAFTNHSKTVTHIKYSKCIRHSMTLSNYANSKNTDDLLETDAWPLDIVTRKARQEVLITFIAENSLSFNVAPNLIELCKQLSRDQAALNSLEMSRTTACYKMKYGLAKTIKENIIKTLKKTPFSLNLDESTSNAQESLLAILVQFYDNNQNEVVVHHFASLKMESCNLEAVFKAVNTIEDNIPWANLIGVLMDSCNTMRGKKGVETRLGSNKAPHLLDIDGDTCHTANNCKKKICFLDKTDKGDYFSYVETIYNKRNISAAQKKIVEGVYSCLHSEQLTKDALARKKRILNGLFVMQNKTLLHMALYSAVLPEFNTYIKLF
;
A
#
# COMPACT_ATOMS: atom_id res chain seq x y z
N MET A 1 21.40 61.55 -30.90
CA MET A 1 20.95 60.79 -29.70
C MET A 1 19.98 59.71 -30.16
N GLY A 2 20.29 58.44 -29.94
CA GLY A 2 19.36 57.35 -30.21
C GLY A 2 18.34 57.23 -29.08
N ILE A 3 17.05 57.05 -29.41
CA ILE A 3 16.01 56.76 -28.42
C ILE A 3 16.11 55.26 -28.10
N ASP A 4 16.37 54.91 -26.84
CA ASP A 4 16.40 53.52 -26.37
C ASP A 4 14.96 52.98 -26.24
N ILE A 5 14.48 52.32 -27.29
CA ILE A 5 13.14 51.74 -27.34
C ILE A 5 13.24 50.25 -27.00
N CYS A 6 12.63 49.84 -25.89
CA CYS A 6 12.62 48.45 -25.45
C CYS A 6 11.70 47.58 -26.34
N HIS A 7 12.28 46.88 -27.31
CA HIS A 7 11.55 46.00 -28.25
C HIS A 7 11.05 44.67 -27.66
N LYS A 8 11.29 44.40 -26.38
CA LYS A 8 11.02 43.10 -25.73
C LYS A 8 9.56 42.66 -25.78
N TYR A 9 8.61 43.60 -25.86
CA TYR A 9 7.17 43.32 -25.81
C TYR A 9 6.39 43.71 -27.07
N ASP A 10 7.06 44.17 -28.12
CA ASP A 10 6.41 44.65 -29.35
C ASP A 10 5.68 43.52 -30.09
N ARG A 11 6.24 42.30 -30.04
CA ARG A 11 5.65 41.14 -30.69
C ARG A 11 4.69 40.39 -29.77
N LYS A 12 3.41 40.77 -29.77
CA LYS A 12 2.32 39.97 -29.16
C LYS A 12 1.72 39.01 -30.19
N VAL A 13 1.91 37.70 -29.98
CA VAL A 13 1.35 36.65 -30.86
C VAL A 13 -0.15 36.49 -30.60
N VAL A 14 -0.98 37.22 -31.35
CA VAL A 14 -2.45 37.14 -31.28
C VAL A 14 -3.01 36.55 -32.56
N ARG A 15 -3.85 35.52 -32.44
CA ARG A 15 -4.56 34.97 -33.60
C ARG A 15 -5.67 35.92 -34.04
N ARG A 16 -5.58 36.40 -35.28
CA ARG A 16 -6.59 37.27 -35.92
C ARG A 16 -7.61 36.51 -36.76
N ALA A 17 -7.33 35.25 -37.10
CA ALA A 17 -8.17 34.38 -37.91
C ALA A 17 -8.06 32.92 -37.43
N PRO A 18 -9.07 32.05 -37.69
CA PRO A 18 -8.95 30.63 -37.39
C PRO A 18 -7.95 29.97 -38.34
N LYS A 19 -7.13 29.04 -37.83
CA LYS A 19 -6.20 28.24 -38.66
C LYS A 19 -6.91 27.15 -39.47
N SER A 20 -8.13 26.78 -39.08
CA SER A 20 -8.92 25.73 -39.75
C SER A 20 -9.41 26.19 -41.12
N GLN A 21 -9.47 25.25 -42.07
CA GLN A 21 -10.02 25.44 -43.42
C GLN A 21 -11.53 25.14 -43.50
N ASP A 22 -12.18 24.79 -42.39
CA ASP A 22 -13.62 24.53 -42.35
C ASP A 22 -14.43 25.78 -42.76
N ILE A 23 -15.24 25.61 -43.81
CA ILE A 23 -16.05 26.66 -44.42
C ILE A 23 -17.11 27.17 -43.44
N TYR A 24 -17.78 26.26 -42.70
CA TYR A 24 -18.83 26.64 -41.75
C TYR A 24 -18.27 27.48 -40.60
N LEU A 25 -17.11 27.08 -40.07
CA LEU A 25 -16.43 27.86 -39.04
C LEU A 25 -16.05 29.26 -39.54
N ARG A 26 -15.60 29.38 -40.79
CA ARG A 26 -15.25 30.68 -41.41
C ARG A 26 -16.48 31.58 -41.60
N LEU A 27 -17.62 31.02 -41.97
CA LEU A 27 -18.89 31.76 -42.08
C LEU A 27 -19.33 32.31 -40.72
N ILE A 28 -19.30 31.48 -39.68
CA ILE A 28 -19.61 31.92 -38.30
C ILE A 28 -18.63 33.00 -37.84
N VAL A 29 -17.33 32.85 -38.15
CA VAL A 29 -16.31 33.87 -37.85
C VAL A 29 -16.61 35.19 -38.58
N LYS A 30 -17.02 35.16 -39.85
CA LYS A 30 -17.38 36.35 -40.63
C LYS A 30 -18.56 37.08 -39.96
N LEU A 31 -19.59 36.32 -39.55
CA LEU A 31 -20.76 36.83 -38.84
C LEU A 31 -20.36 37.46 -37.49
N TYR A 32 -19.64 36.74 -36.64
CA TYR A 32 -19.25 37.26 -35.32
C TYR A 32 -18.20 38.37 -35.40
N ARG A 33 -17.40 38.46 -36.47
CA ARG A 33 -16.51 39.59 -36.74
C ARG A 33 -17.32 40.85 -37.06
N PHE A 34 -18.39 40.70 -37.85
CA PHE A 34 -19.33 41.80 -38.10
C PHE A 34 -20.01 42.26 -36.80
N LEU A 35 -20.57 41.31 -36.03
CA LEU A 35 -21.24 41.61 -34.76
C LEU A 35 -20.29 42.25 -33.74
N ALA A 36 -19.09 41.71 -33.54
CA ALA A 36 -18.12 42.22 -32.57
C ALA A 36 -17.69 43.67 -32.86
N ARG A 37 -17.64 44.05 -34.14
CA ARG A 37 -17.34 45.42 -34.58
C ARG A 37 -18.52 46.37 -34.39
N ARG A 38 -19.74 45.96 -34.75
CA ARG A 38 -20.92 46.85 -34.80
C ARG A 38 -21.69 46.94 -33.47
N SER A 39 -21.73 45.87 -32.68
CA SER A 39 -22.55 45.83 -31.45
C SER A 39 -21.88 46.42 -30.21
N GLY A 40 -20.54 46.55 -30.20
CA GLY A 40 -19.76 46.99 -29.04
C GLY A 40 -19.74 46.03 -27.84
N CYS A 41 -20.58 44.99 -27.82
CA CYS A 41 -20.74 44.06 -26.70
C CYS A 41 -19.49 43.20 -26.45
N LYS A 42 -19.11 43.03 -25.17
CA LYS A 42 -17.99 42.17 -24.76
C LYS A 42 -18.22 40.69 -25.16
N PHE A 43 -19.47 40.21 -25.09
CA PHE A 43 -19.84 38.85 -25.46
C PHE A 43 -19.37 38.47 -26.88
N ASN A 44 -19.73 39.27 -27.89
CA ASN A 44 -19.38 39.00 -29.29
C ASN A 44 -17.86 39.02 -29.52
N LYS A 45 -17.13 39.93 -28.84
CA LYS A 45 -15.66 39.96 -28.88
C LYS A 45 -15.04 38.68 -28.30
N ILE A 46 -15.61 38.15 -27.19
CA ILE A 46 -15.13 36.92 -26.56
C ILE A 46 -15.44 35.70 -27.44
N VAL A 47 -16.66 35.60 -27.98
CA VAL A 47 -17.05 34.49 -28.89
C VAL A 47 -16.13 34.47 -30.12
N LEU A 48 -15.88 35.62 -30.76
CA LEU A 48 -14.96 35.74 -31.88
C LEU A 48 -13.54 35.26 -31.51
N LYS A 49 -13.01 35.71 -30.36
CA LYS A 49 -11.69 35.27 -29.86
C LYS A 49 -11.65 33.76 -29.64
N ARG A 50 -12.73 33.17 -29.10
CA ARG A 50 -12.83 31.72 -28.86
C ARG A 50 -12.94 30.93 -30.17
N LEU A 51 -13.60 31.45 -31.21
CA LEU A 51 -13.64 30.80 -32.53
C LEU A 51 -12.24 30.67 -33.17
N PHE A 52 -11.28 31.56 -32.84
CA PHE A 52 -9.88 31.48 -33.31
C PHE A 52 -9.01 30.49 -32.54
N MET A 53 -9.48 29.98 -31.40
CA MET A 53 -8.72 29.06 -30.57
C MET A 53 -8.46 27.72 -31.27
N SER A 54 -7.30 27.10 -30.97
CA SER A 54 -7.01 25.74 -31.39
C SER A 54 -8.01 24.75 -30.79
N ARG A 55 -8.07 23.54 -31.34
CA ARG A 55 -8.91 22.46 -30.78
C ARG A 55 -8.55 22.14 -29.33
N ILE A 56 -7.26 22.19 -28.97
CA ILE A 56 -6.78 21.97 -27.59
C ILE A 56 -7.35 23.02 -26.63
N ASN A 57 -7.37 24.29 -27.04
CA ASN A 57 -7.86 25.39 -26.21
C ASN A 57 -9.41 25.52 -26.23
N ARG A 58 -10.09 24.76 -27.11
CA ARG A 58 -11.54 24.58 -27.16
C ARG A 58 -11.91 23.18 -26.70
N ALA A 59 -11.60 22.89 -25.44
CA ALA A 59 -11.84 21.59 -24.86
C ALA A 59 -13.34 21.22 -24.88
N PRO A 60 -13.66 19.93 -25.07
CA PRO A 60 -15.04 19.47 -25.05
C PRO A 60 -15.66 19.64 -23.65
N VAL A 61 -16.95 19.94 -23.61
CA VAL A 61 -17.71 20.16 -22.37
C VAL A 61 -18.64 18.98 -22.12
N SER A 62 -18.62 18.42 -20.91
CA SER A 62 -19.49 17.30 -20.55
C SER A 62 -20.89 17.77 -20.14
N LEU A 63 -21.91 16.95 -20.43
CA LEU A 63 -23.28 17.19 -20.00
C LEU A 63 -23.40 17.42 -18.48
N THR A 64 -22.75 16.59 -17.66
CA THR A 64 -22.73 16.75 -16.20
C THR A 64 -22.35 18.16 -15.76
N LYS A 65 -21.37 18.77 -16.44
CA LYS A 65 -20.88 20.09 -16.09
C LYS A 65 -21.83 21.20 -16.57
N LEU A 66 -22.44 21.04 -17.74
CA LEU A 66 -23.53 21.91 -18.19
C LEU A 66 -24.67 21.94 -17.17
N VAL A 67 -25.13 20.76 -16.71
CA VAL A 67 -26.18 20.64 -15.70
C VAL A 67 -25.79 21.36 -14.40
N LYS A 68 -24.54 21.21 -13.94
CA LYS A 68 -24.05 21.92 -12.75
C LYS A 68 -24.10 23.44 -12.88
N TYR A 69 -23.81 23.99 -14.06
CA TYR A 69 -23.89 25.44 -14.28
C TYR A 69 -25.33 25.95 -14.38
N MET A 70 -26.21 25.16 -14.99
CA MET A 70 -27.63 25.50 -15.14
C MET A 70 -28.40 25.41 -13.82
N LYS A 71 -28.05 24.47 -12.94
CA LYS A 71 -28.64 24.34 -11.59
C LYS A 71 -28.26 25.46 -10.61
N LYS A 72 -27.33 26.34 -10.96
CA LYS A 72 -26.97 27.47 -10.08
C LYS A 72 -28.11 28.49 -10.04
N PRO A 73 -28.38 29.12 -8.87
CA PRO A 73 -29.47 30.09 -8.75
C PRO A 73 -29.27 31.25 -9.73
N GLY A 74 -30.35 31.64 -10.42
CA GLY A 74 -30.35 32.73 -11.40
C GLY A 74 -29.94 32.35 -12.83
N ASN A 75 -29.82 31.05 -13.15
CA ASN A 75 -29.46 30.57 -14.51
C ASN A 75 -30.56 29.78 -15.23
N GLU A 76 -31.73 29.59 -14.62
CA GLU A 76 -32.80 28.72 -15.13
C GLU A 76 -33.28 29.12 -16.54
N ASN A 77 -33.40 30.42 -16.81
CA ASN A 77 -33.91 30.96 -18.09
C ASN A 77 -32.79 31.38 -19.06
N LYS A 78 -31.52 31.05 -18.78
CA LYS A 78 -30.40 31.47 -19.64
C LYS A 78 -30.10 30.43 -20.70
N VAL A 79 -29.71 30.91 -21.88
CA VAL A 79 -29.21 30.03 -22.96
C VAL A 79 -27.76 29.66 -22.67
N ALA A 80 -27.46 28.36 -22.58
CA ALA A 80 -26.10 27.87 -22.39
C ALA A 80 -25.33 27.95 -23.72
N VAL A 81 -24.22 28.69 -23.76
CA VAL A 81 -23.41 28.91 -24.97
C VAL A 81 -22.02 28.32 -24.78
N THR A 82 -21.62 27.41 -25.67
CA THR A 82 -20.32 26.72 -25.61
C THR A 82 -19.62 26.77 -26.96
N VAL A 83 -18.44 27.40 -27.03
CA VAL A 83 -17.62 27.43 -28.26
C VAL A 83 -16.73 26.18 -28.30
N GLY A 84 -17.34 25.01 -28.52
CA GLY A 84 -16.67 23.72 -28.46
C GLY A 84 -17.60 22.55 -28.80
N THR A 85 -17.13 21.34 -28.52
CA THR A 85 -17.91 20.10 -28.66
C THR A 85 -18.56 19.72 -27.33
N ILE A 86 -19.79 19.23 -27.37
CA ILE A 86 -20.51 18.75 -26.18
C ILE A 86 -20.58 17.24 -26.18
N THR A 87 -20.09 16.64 -25.11
CA THR A 87 -19.96 15.19 -24.93
C THR A 87 -20.93 14.68 -23.88
N ASP A 88 -21.46 13.48 -24.12
CA ASP A 88 -22.27 12.77 -23.14
C ASP A 88 -21.42 12.30 -21.95
N ASP A 89 -22.06 12.12 -20.80
CA ASP A 89 -21.46 11.54 -19.60
C ASP A 89 -22.39 10.46 -19.08
N ILE A 90 -21.97 9.20 -19.27
CA ILE A 90 -22.74 8.00 -18.92
C ILE A 90 -23.01 7.94 -17.41
N ARG A 91 -22.13 8.53 -16.60
CA ARG A 91 -22.24 8.51 -15.13
C ARG A 91 -23.32 9.44 -14.58
N LEU A 92 -23.92 10.28 -15.42
CA LEU A 92 -25.05 11.11 -15.02
C LEU A 92 -26.30 10.22 -14.97
N ILE A 93 -26.61 9.69 -13.78
CA ILE A 93 -27.72 8.77 -13.52
C ILE A 93 -29.09 9.50 -13.51
N GLY A 94 -29.09 10.83 -13.31
CA GLY A 94 -30.31 11.64 -13.30
C GLY A 94 -30.70 12.23 -14.67
N ASP A 95 -31.94 12.69 -14.75
CA ASP A 95 -32.46 13.40 -15.93
C ASP A 95 -31.76 14.75 -16.13
N VAL A 96 -31.53 15.09 -17.39
CA VAL A 96 -30.99 16.38 -17.80
C VAL A 96 -32.12 17.41 -17.67
N PRO A 97 -31.93 18.56 -17.00
CA PRO A 97 -32.95 19.59 -16.95
C PRO A 97 -33.20 20.18 -18.34
N LYS A 98 -34.44 20.60 -18.59
CA LYS A 98 -34.82 21.31 -19.82
C LYS A 98 -33.95 22.57 -19.98
N MET A 99 -33.20 22.65 -21.07
CA MET A 99 -32.31 23.79 -21.34
C MET A 99 -32.18 24.06 -22.84
N THR A 100 -31.90 25.31 -23.20
CA THR A 100 -31.52 25.74 -24.55
C THR A 100 -29.99 25.82 -24.65
N LEU A 101 -29.42 25.12 -25.63
CA LEU A 101 -27.97 24.92 -25.76
C LEU A 101 -27.45 25.34 -27.13
N CYS A 102 -26.51 26.29 -27.16
CA CYS A 102 -25.76 26.67 -28.35
C CYS A 102 -24.36 26.08 -28.35
N ALA A 103 -23.99 25.33 -29.39
CA ALA A 103 -22.65 24.74 -29.52
C ALA A 103 -22.17 24.62 -30.98
N LEU A 104 -20.87 24.40 -31.17
CA LEU A 104 -20.31 24.11 -32.51
C LEU A 104 -20.61 22.68 -32.95
N ARG A 105 -20.56 21.73 -32.01
CA ARG A 105 -20.88 20.32 -32.26
C ARG A 105 -21.45 19.70 -30.99
N VAL A 106 -22.47 18.86 -31.14
CA VAL A 106 -23.01 18.03 -30.05
C VAL A 106 -22.88 16.58 -30.49
N THR A 107 -22.39 15.71 -29.59
CA THR A 107 -22.35 14.26 -29.83
C THR A 107 -23.76 13.68 -29.91
N GLU A 108 -23.98 12.64 -30.70
CA GLU A 108 -25.32 12.05 -30.94
C GLU A 108 -26.01 11.61 -29.64
N ARG A 109 -25.28 10.93 -28.75
CA ARG A 109 -25.80 10.53 -27.43
C ARG A 109 -26.20 11.73 -26.58
N ALA A 110 -25.38 12.79 -26.57
CA ALA A 110 -25.72 14.00 -25.82
C ALA A 110 -26.93 14.71 -26.42
N ARG A 111 -27.03 14.76 -27.76
CA ARG A 111 -28.16 15.31 -28.49
C ARG A 111 -29.46 14.58 -28.13
N ALA A 112 -29.45 13.25 -28.15
CA ALA A 112 -30.61 12.43 -27.80
C ALA A 112 -31.08 12.69 -26.36
N ARG A 113 -30.16 12.79 -25.39
CA ARG A 113 -30.52 13.06 -23.99
C ARG A 113 -31.12 14.46 -23.78
N ILE A 114 -30.56 15.49 -24.43
CA ILE A 114 -31.08 16.86 -24.32
C ILE A 114 -32.48 16.95 -24.94
N LEU A 115 -32.68 16.36 -26.12
CA LEU A 115 -33.98 16.37 -26.79
C LEU A 115 -35.02 15.54 -26.01
N LYS A 116 -34.62 14.40 -25.42
CA LYS A 116 -35.49 13.60 -24.55
C LYS A 116 -35.96 14.38 -23.32
N ALA A 117 -35.13 15.26 -22.78
CA ALA A 117 -35.48 16.17 -21.70
C ALA A 117 -36.36 17.38 -22.13
N GLY A 118 -36.74 17.46 -23.41
CA GLY A 118 -37.48 18.59 -23.97
C GLY A 118 -36.63 19.87 -24.13
N GLY A 119 -35.30 19.75 -24.12
CA GLY A 119 -34.37 20.85 -24.40
C GLY A 119 -34.22 21.12 -25.90
N GLU A 120 -33.69 22.29 -26.25
CA GLU A 120 -33.48 22.72 -27.63
C GLU A 120 -31.98 22.93 -27.90
N ILE A 121 -31.49 22.44 -29.04
CA ILE A 121 -30.10 22.64 -29.48
C ILE A 121 -30.10 23.61 -30.66
N ILE A 122 -29.43 24.74 -30.49
CA ILE A 122 -29.34 25.82 -31.49
C ILE A 122 -27.92 25.99 -32.01
N THR A 123 -27.80 26.54 -33.21
CA THR A 123 -26.51 26.90 -33.83
C THR A 123 -26.13 28.35 -33.54
N PHE A 124 -24.87 28.71 -33.81
CA PHE A 124 -24.34 30.06 -33.53
C PHE A 124 -24.95 31.16 -34.40
N ASP A 125 -25.38 30.83 -35.61
CA ASP A 125 -26.16 31.68 -36.50
C ASP A 125 -27.57 31.94 -35.95
N GLN A 126 -28.27 30.90 -35.50
CA GLN A 126 -29.58 31.04 -34.83
C GLN A 126 -29.47 31.85 -33.53
N LEU A 127 -28.41 31.61 -32.73
CA LEU A 127 -28.13 32.39 -31.52
C LEU A 127 -27.92 33.87 -31.84
N ALA A 128 -27.23 34.19 -32.93
CA ALA A 128 -27.01 35.56 -33.34
C ALA A 128 -28.30 36.30 -33.73
N VAL A 129 -29.30 35.59 -34.26
CA VAL A 129 -30.63 36.14 -34.56
C VAL A 129 -31.44 36.35 -33.28
N ARG A 130 -31.49 35.35 -32.39
CA ARG A 130 -32.27 35.42 -31.13
C ARG A 130 -31.68 36.40 -30.11
N HIS A 131 -30.36 36.39 -29.94
CA HIS A 131 -29.63 37.16 -28.93
C HIS A 131 -28.39 37.86 -29.54
N PRO A 132 -28.56 38.84 -30.44
CA PRO A 132 -27.44 39.50 -31.14
C PRO A 132 -26.45 40.21 -30.20
N ARG A 133 -26.90 40.61 -29.01
CA ARG A 133 -26.06 41.24 -27.97
C ARG A 133 -25.56 40.24 -26.90
N GLY A 134 -26.02 38.98 -26.92
CA GLY A 134 -25.71 37.96 -25.92
C GLY A 134 -26.41 38.16 -24.56
N LYS A 135 -27.52 38.92 -24.50
CA LYS A 135 -28.32 39.06 -23.28
C LYS A 135 -28.94 37.70 -22.90
N ASN A 136 -29.04 37.41 -21.61
CA ASN A 136 -29.54 36.13 -21.06
C ASN A 136 -28.78 34.88 -21.57
N THR A 137 -27.50 35.03 -21.91
CA THR A 137 -26.66 33.89 -22.26
C THR A 137 -25.65 33.58 -21.17
N LEU A 138 -25.37 32.30 -20.96
CA LEU A 138 -24.33 31.81 -20.07
C LEU A 138 -23.21 31.20 -20.92
N LEU A 139 -22.09 31.91 -21.03
CA LEU A 139 -20.95 31.47 -21.82
C LEU A 139 -20.07 30.50 -21.01
N ILE A 140 -20.07 29.22 -21.37
CA ILE A 140 -19.37 28.15 -20.68
C ILE A 140 -18.11 27.77 -21.46
N GLN A 141 -17.02 27.52 -20.75
CA GLN A 141 -15.79 26.98 -21.32
C GLN A 141 -15.15 26.05 -20.31
N GLU A 142 -14.72 24.89 -20.79
CA GLU A 142 -13.84 24.01 -20.03
C GLU A 142 -12.40 24.48 -20.13
N GLU A 143 -11.70 24.37 -19.02
CA GLU A 143 -10.24 24.39 -19.05
C GLU A 143 -9.78 23.08 -19.67
N GLY A 144 -9.25 23.19 -20.88
CA GLY A 144 -8.63 22.06 -21.55
C GLY A 144 -7.40 21.60 -20.79
N VAL A 145 -7.40 20.32 -20.45
CA VAL A 145 -6.19 19.68 -19.96
C VAL A 145 -5.32 19.35 -21.17
N ARG A 146 -4.13 19.93 -21.27
CA ARG A 146 -3.19 19.64 -22.37
C ARG A 146 -2.82 18.16 -22.40
N ASN A 147 -2.72 17.53 -21.23
CA ASN A 147 -2.42 16.11 -21.07
C ASN A 147 -3.53 15.39 -20.29
N ALA A 148 -4.33 14.56 -20.95
CA ALA A 148 -5.30 13.70 -20.28
C ALA A 148 -4.61 12.66 -19.38
N PHE A 149 -5.23 12.32 -18.25
CA PHE A 149 -4.73 11.27 -17.36
C PHE A 149 -4.77 9.92 -18.06
N ARG A 150 -3.65 9.21 -18.08
CA ARG A 150 -3.58 7.83 -18.60
C ARG A 150 -3.44 6.87 -17.44
N TRP A 151 -4.30 5.84 -17.40
CA TRP A 151 -4.29 4.85 -16.31
C TRP A 151 -2.99 4.05 -16.26
N ASN A 152 -2.34 3.83 -17.40
CA ASN A 152 -1.01 3.22 -17.47
C ASN A 152 0.11 4.02 -16.77
N TRP A 153 -0.16 5.25 -16.32
CA TRP A 153 0.79 6.00 -15.49
C TRP A 153 0.86 5.48 -14.06
N ILE A 154 -0.21 4.86 -13.57
CA ILE A 154 -0.31 4.31 -12.21
C ILE A 154 0.61 3.09 -12.04
N GLU A 155 0.75 2.29 -13.10
CA GLU A 155 1.58 1.06 -13.11
C GLU A 155 3.08 1.35 -13.21
N ARG A 156 3.46 2.59 -13.57
CA ARG A 156 4.87 2.96 -13.71
C ARG A 156 5.50 3.16 -12.35
N ARG A 157 6.78 2.82 -12.26
CA ARG A 157 7.61 3.12 -11.09
C ARG A 157 8.20 4.53 -11.19
N ASP A 158 8.29 5.19 -10.05
CA ASP A 158 8.99 6.45 -9.91
C ASP A 158 10.51 6.26 -9.75
N GLY A 159 11.25 7.37 -9.68
CA GLY A 159 12.71 7.33 -9.49
C GLY A 159 13.17 6.81 -8.13
N ASN A 160 12.26 6.63 -7.18
CA ASN A 160 12.55 6.07 -5.86
C ASN A 160 12.32 4.56 -5.84
N GLY A 161 11.62 4.00 -6.82
CA GLY A 161 11.25 2.58 -6.91
C GLY A 161 9.80 2.26 -6.50
N ASP A 162 9.00 3.27 -6.10
CA ASP A 162 7.58 3.09 -5.75
C ASP A 162 6.70 3.12 -7.01
N THR A 163 5.67 2.27 -7.02
CA THR A 163 4.67 2.29 -8.09
C THR A 163 3.78 3.52 -7.91
N ILE A 164 3.57 4.34 -8.94
CA ILE A 164 2.85 5.62 -8.82
C ILE A 164 1.45 5.45 -8.23
N GLY A 165 0.80 4.31 -8.45
CA GLY A 165 -0.49 3.98 -7.86
C GLY A 165 -0.53 3.88 -6.33
N THR A 166 0.60 3.66 -5.67
CA THR A 166 0.64 3.57 -4.20
C THR A 166 0.37 4.92 -3.55
N TRP A 167 0.84 6.00 -4.18
CA TRP A 167 0.75 7.35 -3.63
C TRP A 167 -0.14 8.30 -4.42
N CYS A 168 -0.38 8.05 -5.71
CA CYS A 168 -1.13 8.94 -6.57
C CYS A 168 -2.58 8.47 -6.76
N LYS A 169 -3.53 9.29 -6.32
CA LYS A 169 -4.97 9.08 -6.52
C LYS A 169 -5.51 10.07 -7.55
N LYS A 170 -6.31 9.56 -8.50
CA LYS A 170 -7.04 10.40 -9.46
C LYS A 170 -8.21 11.07 -8.76
N ILE A 171 -8.30 12.39 -8.85
CA ILE A 171 -9.43 13.17 -8.32
C ILE A 171 -10.40 13.56 -9.44
N ASN A 172 -11.63 13.93 -9.07
CA ASN A 172 -12.67 14.35 -10.01
C ASN A 172 -12.49 15.81 -10.49
N VAL A 173 -11.23 16.22 -10.67
CA VAL A 173 -10.83 17.53 -11.21
C VAL A 173 -9.88 17.27 -12.38
N ALA A 174 -10.24 17.79 -13.55
CA ALA A 174 -9.48 17.56 -14.77
C ALA A 174 -8.08 18.19 -14.66
N GLY A 175 -7.04 17.44 -15.02
CA GLY A 175 -5.66 17.93 -15.00
C GLY A 175 -4.99 17.95 -13.62
N GLN A 176 -5.67 17.42 -12.61
CA GLN A 176 -5.16 17.34 -11.25
C GLN A 176 -5.26 15.91 -10.70
N ALA A 177 -4.24 15.50 -9.95
CA ALA A 177 -4.19 14.27 -9.18
C ALA A 177 -3.78 14.61 -7.74
N TYR A 178 -4.00 13.71 -6.81
CA TYR A 178 -3.69 13.92 -5.40
C TYR A 178 -2.60 12.96 -4.96
N CYS A 179 -1.58 13.49 -4.29
CA CYS A 179 -0.55 12.68 -3.64
C CYS A 179 -0.96 12.40 -2.20
N ALA A 180 -1.19 11.13 -1.86
CA ALA A 180 -1.45 10.68 -0.50
C ALA A 180 -0.23 10.85 0.42
N PHE A 181 0.99 10.73 -0.12
CA PHE A 181 2.21 10.83 0.67
C PHE A 181 2.50 12.28 1.09
N CYS A 182 2.35 13.22 0.17
CA CYS A 182 2.66 14.64 0.42
C CYS A 182 1.45 15.48 0.84
N ASN A 183 0.25 14.88 0.86
CA ASN A 183 -1.02 15.59 1.03
C ASN A 183 -1.13 16.82 0.11
N SER A 184 -0.77 16.66 -1.17
CA SER A 184 -0.69 17.78 -2.12
C SER A 184 -1.28 17.48 -3.48
N LEU A 185 -1.78 18.53 -4.14
CA LEU A 185 -2.38 18.47 -5.47
C LEU A 185 -1.32 18.56 -6.57
N LEU A 186 -1.29 17.55 -7.42
CA LEU A 186 -0.40 17.39 -8.57
C LEU A 186 -1.08 17.89 -9.83
N LYS A 187 -0.56 18.96 -10.43
CA LYS A 187 -1.11 19.53 -11.66
C LYS A 187 -0.47 18.89 -12.89
N TYR A 188 -0.87 17.65 -13.23
CA TYR A 188 -0.38 16.99 -14.46
C TYR A 188 -0.92 17.63 -15.74
N GLY A 189 -1.93 18.50 -15.66
CA GLY A 189 -2.60 19.02 -16.84
C GLY A 189 -1.72 19.79 -17.82
N GLY A 190 -0.67 20.46 -17.33
CA GLY A 190 0.31 21.17 -18.15
C GLY A 190 1.51 20.31 -18.55
N GLU A 191 2.09 19.58 -17.59
CA GLU A 191 3.38 18.87 -17.75
C GLU A 191 3.24 17.39 -18.13
N GLY A 192 2.05 16.81 -17.96
CA GLY A 192 1.79 15.39 -18.24
C GLY A 192 2.49 14.49 -17.23
N PHE A 193 3.03 13.36 -17.69
CA PHE A 193 3.71 12.40 -16.82
C PHE A 193 4.89 13.01 -16.05
N LYS A 194 5.53 14.05 -16.61
CA LYS A 194 6.64 14.75 -15.97
C LYS A 194 6.28 15.35 -14.62
N ALA A 195 5.01 15.70 -14.40
CA ALA A 195 4.54 16.20 -13.10
C ALA A 195 4.77 15.16 -11.98
N PHE A 196 4.54 13.87 -12.26
CA PHE A 196 4.74 12.80 -11.29
C PHE A 196 6.23 12.58 -11.03
N THR A 197 7.07 12.56 -12.08
CA THR A 197 8.52 12.41 -11.93
C THR A 197 9.19 13.58 -11.22
N ASN A 198 8.67 14.80 -11.40
CA ASN A 198 9.18 15.98 -10.70
C ASN A 198 8.72 15.98 -9.24
N HIS A 199 7.47 15.59 -8.99
CA HIS A 199 6.95 15.48 -7.64
C HIS A 199 7.68 14.41 -6.81
N SER A 200 7.97 13.24 -7.40
CA SER A 200 8.65 12.15 -6.69
C SER A 200 10.06 12.53 -6.23
N LYS A 201 10.69 13.52 -6.87
CA LYS A 201 12.01 14.07 -6.51
C LYS A 201 11.94 15.11 -5.39
N THR A 202 10.75 15.55 -4.97
CA THR A 202 10.64 16.56 -3.91
C THR A 202 11.07 15.99 -2.57
N VAL A 203 11.72 16.82 -1.73
CA VAL A 203 12.25 16.41 -0.43
C VAL A 203 11.14 15.87 0.49
N THR A 204 9.97 16.51 0.45
CA THR A 204 8.78 16.06 1.20
C THR A 204 8.34 14.67 0.74
N HIS A 205 8.27 14.44 -0.57
CA HIS A 205 7.89 13.14 -1.12
C HIS A 205 8.89 12.05 -0.75
N ILE A 206 10.18 12.30 -0.91
CA ILE A 206 11.24 11.33 -0.56
C ILE A 206 11.18 11.02 0.93
N LYS A 207 10.96 12.02 1.79
CA LYS A 207 10.80 11.83 3.24
C LYS A 207 9.61 10.92 3.56
N TYR A 208 8.43 11.21 3.01
CA TYR A 208 7.22 10.42 3.27
C TYR A 208 7.24 9.03 2.62
N SER A 209 7.77 8.91 1.39
CA SER A 209 8.01 7.62 0.72
C SER A 209 8.92 6.73 1.57
N LYS A 210 10.03 7.26 2.11
CA LYS A 210 10.87 6.55 3.07
C LYS A 210 10.10 6.18 4.34
N CYS A 211 9.35 7.10 4.94
CA CYS A 211 8.55 6.81 6.15
C CYS A 211 7.50 5.71 5.93
N ILE A 212 6.88 5.63 4.76
CA ILE A 212 5.83 4.64 4.44
C ILE A 212 6.44 3.28 4.07
N ARG A 213 7.62 3.24 3.43
CA ARG A 213 8.41 2.01 3.32
C ARG A 213 8.79 1.44 4.68
N HIS A 214 8.89 2.30 5.69
CA HIS A 214 9.19 1.92 7.06
C HIS A 214 7.94 1.58 7.90
N SER A 215 6.72 1.76 7.38
CA SER A 215 5.50 1.24 7.99
C SER A 215 5.19 -0.16 7.44
N MET A 216 5.21 -1.18 8.30
CA MET A 216 4.88 -2.54 7.87
C MET A 216 3.42 -2.65 7.41
N THR A 217 3.21 -3.39 6.33
CA THR A 217 1.91 -3.97 5.97
C THR A 217 1.91 -5.41 6.49
N LEU A 218 1.02 -5.76 7.41
CA LEU A 218 0.80 -7.15 7.83
C LEU A 218 0.08 -7.88 6.70
N SER A 219 0.84 -8.43 5.75
CA SER A 219 0.31 -8.92 4.47
C SER A 219 -0.05 -10.40 4.46
N ASN A 220 0.00 -11.13 5.58
CA ASN A 220 -0.24 -12.59 5.59
C ASN A 220 -1.32 -13.09 6.56
N TYR A 221 -2.18 -12.25 7.13
CA TYR A 221 -3.26 -12.73 8.01
C TYR A 221 -4.58 -13.08 7.29
N ALA A 222 -4.69 -12.78 5.99
CA ALA A 222 -5.88 -13.04 5.20
C ALA A 222 -5.80 -14.40 4.48
N ASN A 223 -5.65 -15.49 5.23
CA ASN A 223 -5.97 -16.85 4.79
C ASN A 223 -6.19 -17.75 6.02
N SER A 224 -7.13 -17.37 6.89
CA SER A 224 -7.81 -18.32 7.75
C SER A 224 -9.24 -18.46 7.23
N LYS A 225 -9.57 -19.68 6.80
CA LYS A 225 -10.93 -20.10 6.48
C LYS A 225 -11.77 -20.12 7.77
N ASN A 226 -13.08 -20.04 7.58
CA ASN A 226 -14.17 -20.18 8.57
C ASN A 226 -14.69 -18.86 9.14
N THR A 227 -15.30 -18.07 8.25
CA THR A 227 -16.47 -17.28 8.63
C THR A 227 -17.66 -18.22 8.56
N ASP A 228 -18.12 -18.79 9.68
CA ASP A 228 -19.52 -19.26 9.84
C ASP A 228 -19.88 -19.66 11.30
N ASP A 229 -18.94 -19.90 12.23
CA ASP A 229 -19.27 -20.46 13.56
C ASP A 229 -19.25 -19.49 14.78
N LEU A 230 -19.59 -18.20 14.63
CA LEU A 230 -19.68 -17.28 15.78
C LEU A 230 -21.02 -16.52 15.87
N LEU A 231 -22.11 -17.21 15.58
CA LEU A 231 -23.46 -16.76 15.93
C LEU A 231 -24.14 -17.82 16.77
N GLU A 232 -23.80 -17.89 18.07
CA GLU A 232 -24.75 -18.39 19.07
C GLU A 232 -24.48 -17.73 20.44
N THR A 233 -25.34 -16.73 20.70
CA THR A 233 -26.02 -16.41 21.96
C THR A 233 -25.23 -16.43 23.28
N ASP A 234 -24.83 -15.24 23.72
CA ASP A 234 -25.03 -14.85 25.12
C ASP A 234 -26.09 -13.74 25.20
N ALA A 235 -27.10 -14.00 26.01
CA ALA A 235 -28.27 -13.17 26.21
C ALA A 235 -27.89 -11.74 26.63
N TRP A 236 -28.52 -10.77 25.97
CA TRP A 236 -28.49 -9.37 26.38
C TRP A 236 -29.49 -9.15 27.52
N PRO A 237 -29.01 -8.86 28.73
CA PRO A 237 -29.61 -7.77 29.47
C PRO A 237 -28.51 -6.90 30.07
N LEU A 238 -27.95 -6.00 29.27
CA LEU A 238 -27.20 -4.88 29.83
C LEU A 238 -28.18 -3.76 30.16
N ASP A 239 -28.30 -3.53 31.46
CA ASP A 239 -29.11 -2.53 32.15
C ASP A 239 -29.15 -1.18 31.40
N ILE A 240 -30.37 -0.66 31.19
CA ILE A 240 -30.69 0.57 30.44
C ILE A 240 -29.96 1.81 30.99
N VAL A 241 -29.40 1.72 32.20
CA VAL A 241 -28.70 2.80 32.91
C VAL A 241 -27.24 2.98 32.46
N THR A 242 -26.61 2.00 31.80
CA THR A 242 -25.19 2.13 31.34
C THR A 242 -25.04 2.11 29.82
N ARG A 243 -25.69 3.06 29.13
CA ARG A 243 -25.51 3.33 27.69
C ARG A 243 -24.14 3.97 27.36
N LYS A 244 -23.03 3.31 27.69
CA LYS A 244 -21.68 3.77 27.29
C LYS A 244 -21.08 2.80 26.27
N ALA A 245 -20.92 3.27 25.03
CA ALA A 245 -20.19 2.54 24.01
C ALA A 245 -18.73 2.31 24.49
N ARG A 246 -18.32 1.03 24.59
CA ARG A 246 -17.01 0.64 25.11
C ARG A 246 -15.92 1.02 24.10
N GLN A 247 -15.16 2.06 24.41
CA GLN A 247 -14.05 2.55 23.58
C GLN A 247 -12.97 1.49 23.31
N GLU A 248 -12.83 0.52 24.22
CA GLU A 248 -11.90 -0.60 24.12
C GLU A 248 -12.13 -1.42 22.86
N VAL A 249 -13.38 -1.77 22.54
CA VAL A 249 -13.73 -2.60 21.36
C VAL A 249 -13.27 -1.92 20.06
N LEU A 250 -13.43 -0.60 19.98
CA LEU A 250 -13.00 0.15 18.80
C LEU A 250 -11.46 0.21 18.68
N ILE A 251 -10.76 0.39 19.80
CA ILE A 251 -9.29 0.41 19.81
C ILE A 251 -8.76 -0.97 19.41
N THR A 252 -9.36 -2.04 19.92
CA THR A 252 -9.03 -3.41 19.54
C THR A 252 -9.25 -3.63 18.06
N PHE A 253 -10.40 -3.23 17.51
CA PHE A 253 -10.67 -3.32 16.07
C PHE A 253 -9.64 -2.56 15.22
N ILE A 254 -9.25 -1.34 15.64
CA ILE A 254 -8.22 -0.55 14.95
C ILE A 254 -6.87 -1.27 15.00
N ALA A 255 -6.52 -1.87 16.13
CA ALA A 255 -5.27 -2.61 16.32
C ALA A 255 -5.24 -3.90 15.49
N GLU A 256 -6.30 -4.71 15.54
CA GLU A 256 -6.47 -5.94 14.76
C GLU A 256 -6.34 -5.68 13.26
N ASN A 257 -7.01 -4.64 12.78
CA ASN A 257 -7.00 -4.27 11.36
C ASN A 257 -5.79 -3.43 10.96
N SER A 258 -4.81 -3.23 11.86
CA SER A 258 -3.60 -2.44 11.61
C SER A 258 -3.88 -1.04 11.07
N LEU A 259 -5.00 -0.42 11.48
CA LEU A 259 -5.40 0.89 11.03
C LEU A 259 -4.63 1.98 11.79
N SER A 260 -4.32 3.08 11.10
CA SER A 260 -3.71 4.23 11.77
C SER A 260 -4.65 4.75 12.86
N PHE A 261 -4.14 5.03 14.06
CA PHE A 261 -4.91 5.70 15.12
C PHE A 261 -5.45 7.08 14.72
N ASN A 262 -4.97 7.66 13.60
CA ASN A 262 -5.56 8.85 12.99
C ASN A 262 -6.97 8.61 12.42
N VAL A 263 -7.32 7.35 12.14
CA VAL A 263 -8.63 6.95 11.64
C VAL A 263 -9.66 6.90 12.78
N ALA A 264 -9.23 6.77 14.04
CA ALA A 264 -10.12 6.63 15.19
C ALA A 264 -11.20 7.73 15.28
N PRO A 265 -10.88 9.04 15.13
CA PRO A 265 -11.91 10.08 15.17
C PRO A 265 -12.93 9.96 14.04
N ASN A 266 -12.46 9.70 12.81
CA ASN A 266 -13.33 9.57 11.63
C ASN A 266 -14.18 8.31 11.67
N LEU A 267 -13.64 7.21 12.23
CA LEU A 267 -14.36 5.96 12.41
C LEU A 267 -15.48 6.13 13.44
N ILE A 268 -15.22 6.84 14.54
CA ILE A 268 -16.23 7.19 15.54
C ILE A 268 -17.32 8.07 14.94
N GLU A 269 -16.93 9.07 14.14
CA GLU A 269 -17.89 9.93 13.43
C GLU A 269 -18.74 9.14 12.45
N LEU A 270 -18.15 8.20 11.70
CA LEU A 270 -18.87 7.28 10.82
C LEU A 270 -19.83 6.38 11.62
N CYS A 271 -19.38 5.79 12.73
CA CYS A 271 -20.24 4.98 13.60
C CYS A 271 -21.40 5.80 14.17
N LYS A 272 -21.17 7.05 14.57
CA LYS A 272 -22.20 8.00 15.00
C LYS A 272 -23.24 8.29 13.92
N GLN A 273 -22.86 8.29 12.64
CA GLN A 273 -23.75 8.56 11.50
C GLN A 273 -24.53 7.32 11.02
N LEU A 274 -23.96 6.11 11.20
CA LEU A 274 -24.54 4.85 10.70
C LEU A 274 -25.48 4.13 11.70
N SER A 275 -25.66 4.66 12.91
CA SER A 275 -26.25 3.93 14.04
C SER A 275 -27.72 4.25 14.32
N ARG A 276 -28.44 3.24 14.85
CA ARG A 276 -29.84 3.32 15.30
C ARG A 276 -30.04 3.94 16.69
N ASP A 277 -28.99 4.01 17.52
CA ASP A 277 -29.06 4.60 18.87
C ASP A 277 -28.03 5.73 19.04
N GLN A 278 -28.49 6.96 18.75
CA GLN A 278 -27.68 8.16 18.74
C GLN A 278 -27.20 8.54 20.16
N ALA A 279 -27.94 8.18 21.21
CA ALA A 279 -27.66 8.62 22.57
C ALA A 279 -26.40 7.97 23.15
N ALA A 280 -26.24 6.65 22.95
CA ALA A 280 -25.05 5.93 23.41
C ALA A 280 -23.79 6.37 22.66
N LEU A 281 -23.89 6.65 21.36
CA LEU A 281 -22.75 7.05 20.54
C LEU A 281 -22.39 8.52 20.65
N ASN A 282 -23.32 9.42 20.96
CA ASN A 282 -22.99 10.82 21.20
C ASN A 282 -21.97 10.97 22.34
N SER A 283 -22.02 10.09 23.35
CA SER A 283 -21.04 10.00 24.44
C SER A 283 -19.67 9.44 24.03
N LEU A 284 -19.56 8.81 22.85
CA LEU A 284 -18.34 8.20 22.34
C LEU A 284 -17.45 9.27 21.70
N GLU A 285 -16.46 9.75 22.45
CA GLU A 285 -15.43 10.65 21.94
C GLU A 285 -14.03 10.15 22.28
N MET A 286 -13.15 10.17 21.28
CA MET A 286 -11.77 9.76 21.47
C MET A 286 -10.86 10.48 20.49
N SER A 287 -9.93 11.26 21.03
CA SER A 287 -8.87 11.88 20.24
C SER A 287 -7.75 10.88 19.93
N ARG A 288 -6.89 11.20 18.96
CA ARG A 288 -5.69 10.40 18.66
C ARG A 288 -4.80 10.20 19.88
N THR A 289 -4.56 11.25 20.66
CA THR A 289 -3.70 11.17 21.85
C THR A 289 -4.34 10.31 22.93
N THR A 290 -5.65 10.42 23.12
CA THR A 290 -6.42 9.58 24.03
C THR A 290 -6.40 8.12 23.61
N ALA A 291 -6.58 7.82 22.32
CA ALA A 291 -6.50 6.45 21.78
C ALA A 291 -5.11 5.84 21.99
N CYS A 292 -4.04 6.59 21.68
CA CYS A 292 -2.67 6.15 21.88
C CYS A 292 -2.37 5.89 23.37
N TYR A 293 -2.81 6.80 24.25
CA TYR A 293 -2.65 6.66 25.69
C TYR A 293 -3.38 5.41 26.22
N LYS A 294 -4.64 5.21 25.85
CA LYS A 294 -5.44 4.04 26.26
C LYS A 294 -4.89 2.73 25.70
N MET A 295 -4.36 2.73 24.48
CA MET A 295 -3.68 1.58 23.91
C MET A 295 -2.42 1.23 24.71
N LYS A 296 -1.54 2.20 24.96
CA LYS A 296 -0.23 1.96 25.60
C LYS A 296 -0.34 1.64 27.09
N TYR A 297 -1.13 2.40 27.83
CA TYR A 297 -1.18 2.32 29.30
C TYR A 297 -2.40 1.56 29.83
N GLY A 298 -3.42 1.37 28.99
CA GLY A 298 -4.58 0.53 29.29
C GLY A 298 -4.42 -0.85 28.68
N LEU A 299 -4.79 -0.99 27.39
CA LEU A 299 -4.94 -2.28 26.74
C LEU A 299 -3.65 -3.11 26.73
N ALA A 300 -2.52 -2.53 26.29
CA ALA A 300 -1.24 -3.24 26.24
C ALA A 300 -0.75 -3.68 27.63
N LYS A 301 -1.01 -2.87 28.67
CA LYS A 301 -0.70 -3.21 30.05
C LYS A 301 -1.55 -4.39 30.52
N THR A 302 -2.86 -4.36 30.27
CA THR A 302 -3.79 -5.43 30.64
C THR A 302 -3.47 -6.74 29.93
N ILE A 303 -3.18 -6.70 28.62
CA ILE A 303 -2.77 -7.88 27.85
C ILE A 303 -1.49 -8.48 28.45
N LYS A 304 -0.48 -7.65 28.73
CA LYS A 304 0.78 -8.11 29.33
C LYS A 304 0.57 -8.73 30.71
N GLU A 305 -0.23 -8.11 31.57
CA GLU A 305 -0.56 -8.65 32.90
C GLU A 305 -1.29 -9.99 32.81
N ASN A 306 -2.20 -10.15 31.84
CA ASN A 306 -2.92 -11.40 31.61
C ASN A 306 -2.00 -12.51 31.10
N ILE A 307 -1.07 -12.19 30.18
CA ILE A 307 -0.05 -13.13 29.74
C ILE A 307 0.79 -13.58 30.96
N ILE A 308 1.32 -12.65 31.76
CA ILE A 308 2.12 -12.98 32.96
C ILE A 308 1.35 -13.88 33.94
N LYS A 309 0.06 -13.61 34.18
CA LYS A 309 -0.80 -14.46 35.02
C LYS A 309 -0.92 -15.88 34.49
N THR A 310 -0.95 -16.04 33.17
CA THR A 310 -1.06 -17.33 32.48
C THR A 310 0.27 -18.09 32.52
N LEU A 311 1.39 -17.41 32.25
CA LEU A 311 2.75 -17.99 32.30
C LEU A 311 3.13 -18.49 33.71
N LYS A 312 2.57 -17.90 34.77
CA LYS A 312 2.77 -18.38 36.15
C LYS A 312 2.14 -19.75 36.41
N LYS A 313 1.12 -20.13 35.66
CA LYS A 313 0.35 -21.37 35.86
C LYS A 313 0.70 -22.45 34.84
N THR A 314 1.09 -22.03 33.64
CA THR A 314 1.31 -22.93 32.50
C THR A 314 2.78 -22.94 32.12
N PRO A 315 3.30 -24.10 31.69
CA PRO A 315 4.65 -24.16 31.18
C PRO A 315 4.69 -23.61 29.75
N PHE A 316 5.77 -22.92 29.38
CA PHE A 316 5.85 -22.13 28.14
C PHE A 316 7.24 -22.19 27.51
N SER A 317 7.33 -21.81 26.24
CA SER A 317 8.59 -21.61 25.51
C SER A 317 8.77 -20.15 25.06
N LEU A 318 10.02 -19.74 24.86
CA LEU A 318 10.37 -18.41 24.37
C LEU A 318 10.96 -18.49 22.97
N ASN A 319 10.46 -17.65 22.05
CA ASN A 319 11.08 -17.46 20.75
C ASN A 319 11.76 -16.09 20.73
N LEU A 320 13.07 -16.10 20.56
CA LEU A 320 13.93 -14.93 20.61
C LEU A 320 14.55 -14.72 19.24
N ASP A 321 14.14 -13.64 18.56
CA ASP A 321 14.59 -13.31 17.22
C ASP A 321 15.16 -11.89 17.16
N GLU A 322 16.28 -11.75 16.46
CA GLU A 322 16.90 -10.46 16.22
C GLU A 322 16.36 -9.86 14.92
N SER A 323 15.67 -8.74 15.05
CA SER A 323 15.16 -7.98 13.91
C SER A 323 15.88 -6.64 13.83
N THR A 324 16.25 -6.22 12.63
CA THR A 324 16.75 -4.86 12.43
C THR A 324 15.57 -3.95 12.15
N SER A 325 15.38 -2.93 12.98
CA SER A 325 14.39 -1.90 12.73
C SER A 325 14.79 -1.06 11.52
N ASN A 326 13.81 -0.41 10.91
CA ASN A 326 14.00 0.49 9.77
C ASN A 326 14.87 1.73 10.07
N ALA A 327 15.19 1.99 11.34
CA ALA A 327 16.13 3.01 11.80
C ALA A 327 17.58 2.48 11.94
N GLN A 328 17.85 1.26 11.44
CA GLN A 328 19.09 0.48 11.68
C GLN A 328 19.35 0.19 13.16
N GLU A 329 18.33 0.29 14.00
CA GLU A 329 18.44 -0.08 15.42
C GLU A 329 18.09 -1.55 15.55
N SER A 330 18.95 -2.35 16.16
CA SER A 330 18.69 -3.76 16.42
C SER A 330 17.60 -3.89 17.50
N LEU A 331 16.57 -4.66 17.21
CA LEU A 331 15.44 -4.96 18.10
C LEU A 331 15.42 -6.46 18.38
N LEU A 332 15.43 -6.83 19.65
CA LEU A 332 15.15 -8.20 20.07
C LEU A 332 13.64 -8.36 20.22
N ALA A 333 13.03 -9.17 19.35
CA ALA A 333 11.65 -9.58 19.46
C ALA A 333 11.54 -10.80 20.37
N ILE A 334 10.64 -10.72 21.34
CA ILE A 334 10.42 -11.75 22.35
C ILE A 334 8.97 -12.19 22.25
N LEU A 335 8.79 -13.42 21.78
CA LEU A 335 7.50 -14.07 21.71
C LEU A 335 7.45 -15.17 22.77
N VAL A 336 6.27 -15.35 23.36
CA VAL A 336 6.00 -16.42 24.32
C VAL A 336 4.97 -17.34 23.71
N GLN A 337 5.21 -18.64 23.80
CA GLN A 337 4.35 -19.68 23.28
C GLN A 337 3.93 -20.60 24.42
N PHE A 338 2.63 -20.80 24.58
CA PHE A 338 2.04 -21.67 25.60
C PHE A 338 0.73 -22.27 25.11
N TYR A 339 0.31 -23.37 25.71
CA TYR A 339 -0.98 -24.00 25.42
C TYR A 339 -2.10 -23.27 26.17
N ASP A 340 -3.07 -22.70 25.44
CA ASP A 340 -4.23 -22.06 26.04
C ASP A 340 -5.39 -23.06 26.18
N ASN A 341 -5.66 -23.46 27.42
CA ASN A 341 -6.76 -24.38 27.76
C ASN A 341 -8.14 -23.85 27.34
N ASN A 342 -8.30 -22.54 27.14
CA ASN A 342 -9.58 -21.98 26.70
C ASN A 342 -9.82 -22.14 25.21
N GLN A 343 -8.76 -22.09 24.40
CA GLN A 343 -8.83 -22.20 22.93
C GLN A 343 -8.47 -23.62 22.44
N ASN A 344 -7.96 -24.49 23.34
CA ASN A 344 -7.45 -25.82 23.01
C ASN A 344 -6.41 -25.81 21.88
N GLU A 345 -5.58 -24.77 21.85
CA GLU A 345 -4.51 -24.63 20.88
C GLU A 345 -3.26 -23.99 21.50
N VAL A 346 -2.12 -24.19 20.83
CA VAL A 346 -0.87 -23.53 21.19
C VAL A 346 -0.86 -22.13 20.61
N VAL A 347 -0.88 -21.13 21.48
CA VAL A 347 -0.95 -19.72 21.08
C VAL A 347 0.43 -19.08 21.20
N VAL A 348 0.77 -18.25 20.21
CA VAL A 348 2.01 -17.45 20.20
C VAL A 348 1.64 -15.99 20.45
N HIS A 349 2.14 -15.42 21.54
CA HIS A 349 1.90 -14.02 21.89
C HIS A 349 3.20 -13.21 21.86
N HIS A 350 3.09 -11.99 21.37
CA HIS A 350 4.16 -11.00 21.52
C HIS A 350 4.24 -10.54 22.97
N PHE A 351 5.43 -10.64 23.57
CA PHE A 351 5.67 -10.26 24.96
C PHE A 351 6.42 -8.95 25.09
N ALA A 352 7.49 -8.77 24.33
CA ALA A 352 8.27 -7.54 24.33
C ALA A 352 9.06 -7.35 23.02
N SER A 353 9.31 -6.09 22.67
CA SER A 353 10.33 -5.70 21.70
C SER A 353 11.32 -4.79 22.41
N LEU A 354 12.57 -5.24 22.54
CA LEU A 354 13.61 -4.52 23.25
C LEU A 354 14.61 -3.93 22.27
N LYS A 355 14.92 -2.64 22.43
CA LYS A 355 15.96 -1.97 21.66
C LYS A 355 17.34 -2.35 22.18
N MET A 356 18.23 -2.71 21.26
CA MET A 356 19.61 -3.10 21.53
C MET A 356 20.58 -2.11 20.89
N GLU A 357 21.65 -1.79 21.61
CA GLU A 357 22.73 -0.91 21.12
C GLU A 357 23.76 -1.69 20.28
N SER A 358 23.89 -3.01 20.49
CA SER A 358 24.77 -3.90 19.73
C SER A 358 24.25 -5.34 19.73
N CYS A 359 24.60 -6.14 18.72
CA CYS A 359 24.15 -7.53 18.55
C CYS A 359 25.09 -8.54 19.22
N ASN A 360 25.72 -8.13 20.32
CA ASN A 360 26.68 -8.96 21.03
C ASN A 360 25.98 -9.84 22.07
N LEU A 361 26.61 -10.98 22.39
CA LEU A 361 26.14 -11.94 23.38
C LEU A 361 25.70 -11.31 24.70
N GLU A 362 26.51 -10.37 25.21
CA GLU A 362 26.26 -9.67 26.47
C GLU A 362 25.06 -8.72 26.38
N ALA A 363 24.85 -8.08 25.23
CA ALA A 363 23.71 -7.21 25.01
C ALA A 363 22.40 -7.99 24.95
N VAL A 364 22.40 -9.15 24.28
CA VAL A 364 21.22 -10.04 24.21
C VAL A 364 20.90 -10.58 25.61
N PHE A 365 21.91 -11.07 26.32
CA PHE A 365 21.71 -11.60 27.67
C PHE A 365 21.24 -10.52 28.65
N LYS A 366 21.78 -9.30 28.58
CA LYS A 366 21.30 -8.15 29.37
C LYS A 366 19.84 -7.81 29.03
N ALA A 367 19.47 -7.80 27.75
CA ALA A 367 18.10 -7.54 27.32
C ALA A 367 17.13 -8.60 27.86
N VAL A 368 17.47 -9.88 27.79
CA VAL A 368 16.66 -10.97 28.38
C VAL A 368 16.56 -10.85 29.90
N ASN A 369 17.63 -10.42 30.58
CA ASN A 369 17.59 -10.16 32.02
C ASN A 369 16.73 -8.95 32.41
N THR A 370 16.54 -7.95 31.54
CA THR A 370 15.62 -6.83 31.87
C THR A 370 14.16 -7.27 32.06
N ILE A 371 13.81 -8.47 31.60
CA ILE A 371 12.47 -9.05 31.69
C ILE A 371 12.33 -9.98 32.90
N GLU A 372 13.41 -10.21 33.65
CA GLU A 372 13.51 -11.16 34.75
C GLU A 372 12.41 -11.04 35.80
N ASP A 373 12.02 -9.81 36.16
CA ASP A 373 10.99 -9.58 37.19
C ASP A 373 9.57 -10.00 36.75
N ASN A 374 9.36 -10.26 35.45
CA ASN A 374 8.05 -10.51 34.87
C ASN A 374 7.83 -11.97 34.41
N ILE A 375 8.88 -12.79 34.34
CA ILE A 375 8.81 -14.15 33.77
C ILE A 375 9.12 -15.22 34.84
N PRO A 376 8.24 -16.23 35.01
CA PRO A 376 8.51 -17.36 35.88
C PRO A 376 9.44 -18.37 35.19
N TRP A 377 10.76 -18.24 35.39
CA TRP A 377 11.78 -19.10 34.79
C TRP A 377 11.65 -20.60 35.14
N ALA A 378 10.95 -20.93 36.23
CA ALA A 378 10.67 -22.31 36.63
C ALA A 378 9.71 -23.05 35.68
N ASN A 379 8.92 -22.31 34.92
CA ASN A 379 7.94 -22.84 33.98
C ASN A 379 8.45 -22.81 32.52
N LEU A 380 9.70 -22.40 32.30
CA LEU A 380 10.28 -22.28 30.97
C LEU A 380 10.78 -23.64 30.48
N ILE A 381 10.11 -24.21 29.48
CA ILE A 381 10.48 -25.53 28.93
C ILE A 381 11.61 -25.41 27.90
N GLY A 382 11.59 -24.39 27.05
CA GLY A 382 12.50 -24.29 25.90
C GLY A 382 12.67 -22.86 25.39
N VAL A 383 13.80 -22.59 24.75
CA VAL A 383 14.08 -21.31 24.07
C VAL A 383 14.47 -21.58 22.63
N LEU A 384 13.71 -21.05 21.68
CA LEU A 384 14.03 -21.10 20.25
C LEU A 384 14.81 -19.85 19.84
N MET A 385 15.99 -20.05 19.26
CA MET A 385 16.87 -19.01 18.74
C MET A 385 17.62 -19.47 17.49
N ASP A 386 18.26 -18.53 16.80
CA ASP A 386 19.23 -18.83 15.74
C ASP A 386 20.37 -19.72 16.23
N SER A 387 20.81 -20.65 15.38
CA SER A 387 21.89 -21.62 15.68
C SER A 387 23.31 -21.01 15.68
N CYS A 388 23.42 -19.68 15.75
CA CYS A 388 24.71 -18.98 15.81
C CYS A 388 25.46 -19.31 17.11
N ASN A 389 26.79 -19.38 17.04
CA ASN A 389 27.64 -19.68 18.20
C ASN A 389 27.48 -18.65 19.35
N THR A 390 27.08 -17.41 19.01
CA THR A 390 26.74 -16.35 19.97
C THR A 390 25.48 -16.68 20.78
N MET A 391 24.55 -17.43 20.20
CA MET A 391 23.25 -17.75 20.80
C MET A 391 23.27 -19.13 21.48
N ARG A 392 23.75 -20.17 20.79
CA ARG A 392 23.73 -21.58 21.25
C ARG A 392 25.12 -22.20 21.50
N GLY A 393 26.21 -21.45 21.30
CA GLY A 393 27.56 -21.98 21.50
C GLY A 393 27.87 -22.28 22.97
N LYS A 394 29.06 -22.85 23.27
CA LYS A 394 29.46 -23.23 24.64
C LYS A 394 29.38 -22.12 25.70
N LYS A 395 29.40 -20.85 25.30
CA LYS A 395 29.22 -19.67 26.17
C LYS A 395 28.00 -18.82 25.76
N GLY A 396 27.13 -19.38 24.93
CA GLY A 396 25.97 -18.78 24.27
C GLY A 396 24.89 -18.31 25.26
N VAL A 397 23.97 -17.50 24.76
CA VAL A 397 22.81 -17.00 25.52
C VAL A 397 21.99 -18.15 26.12
N GLU A 398 21.70 -19.20 25.34
CA GLU A 398 20.94 -20.37 25.79
C GLU A 398 21.68 -21.14 26.89
N THR A 399 22.97 -21.42 26.70
CA THR A 399 23.79 -22.11 27.71
C THR A 399 23.86 -21.32 29.02
N ARG A 400 23.97 -19.98 28.93
CA ARG A 400 23.95 -19.11 30.13
C ARG A 400 22.57 -19.06 30.79
N LEU A 401 21.48 -19.07 30.01
CA LEU A 401 20.12 -19.15 30.55
C LEU A 401 19.88 -20.49 31.25
N GLY A 402 20.32 -21.59 30.64
CA GLY A 402 20.27 -22.94 31.20
C GLY A 402 21.06 -23.06 32.50
N SER A 403 22.34 -22.66 32.50
CA SER A 403 23.19 -22.75 33.70
C SER A 403 22.76 -21.83 34.84
N ASN A 404 22.27 -20.60 34.54
CA ASN A 404 22.03 -19.60 35.58
C ASN A 404 20.57 -19.52 36.06
N LYS A 405 19.58 -19.80 35.21
CA LYS A 405 18.17 -19.50 35.48
C LYS A 405 17.24 -20.70 35.34
N ALA A 406 17.41 -21.53 34.31
CA ALA A 406 16.53 -22.64 34.00
C ALA A 406 17.33 -23.92 33.69
N PRO A 407 17.84 -24.64 34.71
CA PRO A 407 18.65 -25.85 34.49
C PRO A 407 17.87 -27.02 33.89
N HIS A 408 16.54 -26.95 33.90
CA HIS A 408 15.61 -27.92 33.31
C HIS A 408 15.26 -27.62 31.84
N LEU A 409 15.92 -26.63 31.23
CA LEU A 409 15.67 -26.22 29.85
C LEU A 409 15.97 -27.37 28.87
N LEU A 410 15.02 -27.68 28.00
CA LEU A 410 15.22 -28.67 26.94
C LEU A 410 16.11 -28.08 25.83
N ASP A 411 17.15 -28.82 25.47
CA ASP A 411 17.98 -28.56 24.29
C ASP A 411 17.24 -29.04 23.04
N ILE A 412 16.40 -28.15 22.50
CA ILE A 412 15.71 -28.36 21.22
C ILE A 412 16.58 -27.70 20.14
N ASP A 413 17.00 -28.48 19.14
CA ASP A 413 17.95 -28.02 18.12
C ASP A 413 17.53 -26.69 17.45
N GLY A 414 18.49 -25.96 16.89
CA GLY A 414 18.31 -24.58 16.48
C GLY A 414 17.45 -24.43 15.23
N ASP A 415 17.23 -23.20 14.80
CA ASP A 415 16.36 -22.88 13.66
C ASP A 415 16.60 -23.82 12.44
N THR A 416 15.53 -24.55 12.10
CA THR A 416 15.49 -25.49 10.98
C THR A 416 15.84 -24.84 9.65
N CYS A 417 15.56 -23.54 9.47
CA CYS A 417 15.90 -22.79 8.26
C CYS A 417 17.41 -22.59 8.14
N HIS A 418 18.08 -22.21 9.23
CA HIS A 418 19.55 -22.13 9.28
C HIS A 418 20.21 -23.49 9.07
N THR A 419 19.68 -24.56 9.67
CA THR A 419 20.17 -25.93 9.47
C THR A 419 20.05 -26.34 8.01
N ALA A 420 18.91 -26.11 7.36
CA ALA A 420 18.70 -26.38 5.94
C ALA A 420 19.63 -25.54 5.03
N ASN A 421 19.84 -24.26 5.34
CA ASN A 421 20.74 -23.39 4.58
C ASN A 421 22.22 -23.81 4.70
N ASN A 422 22.64 -24.22 5.91
CA ASN A 422 23.98 -24.77 6.16
C ASN A 422 24.21 -26.09 5.42
N CYS A 423 23.21 -26.97 5.36
CA CYS A 423 23.23 -28.18 4.53
C CYS A 423 23.35 -27.84 3.03
N LYS A 424 22.56 -26.89 2.54
CA LYS A 424 22.58 -26.45 1.13
C LYS A 424 23.94 -25.88 0.72
N LYS A 425 24.54 -25.01 1.55
CA LYS A 425 25.89 -24.47 1.30
C LYS A 425 26.92 -25.59 1.17
N LYS A 426 26.86 -26.62 2.01
CA LYS A 426 27.80 -27.75 1.99
C LYS A 426 27.66 -28.65 0.74
N ILE A 427 26.46 -28.77 0.16
CA ILE A 427 26.20 -29.60 -1.04
C ILE A 427 26.74 -28.96 -2.33
N CYS A 428 26.88 -27.63 -2.40
CA CYS A 428 27.33 -26.92 -3.60
C CYS A 428 28.83 -27.08 -3.95
N PHE A 429 29.59 -27.90 -3.21
CA PHE A 429 31.05 -28.01 -3.33
C PHE A 429 31.55 -29.36 -3.92
N LEU A 430 30.75 -30.13 -4.65
CA LEU A 430 31.21 -31.36 -5.32
C LEU A 430 31.88 -31.08 -6.68
N ASP A 431 33.00 -31.73 -6.99
CA ASP A 431 33.70 -31.58 -8.29
C ASP A 431 33.07 -32.44 -9.41
N LYS A 432 33.36 -32.09 -10.68
CA LYS A 432 32.72 -32.68 -11.88
C LYS A 432 32.93 -34.19 -12.04
N THR A 433 34.01 -34.75 -11.50
CA THR A 433 34.29 -36.20 -11.52
C THR A 433 33.34 -36.97 -10.61
N ASP A 434 33.03 -36.40 -9.45
CA ASP A 434 32.19 -37.04 -8.43
C ASP A 434 30.70 -36.96 -8.79
N LYS A 435 30.33 -36.08 -9.72
CA LYS A 435 28.94 -35.95 -10.19
C LYS A 435 28.39 -37.25 -10.77
N GLY A 436 29.21 -38.09 -11.41
CA GLY A 436 28.76 -39.35 -12.01
C GLY A 436 28.25 -40.36 -10.97
N ASP A 437 28.99 -40.51 -9.88
CA ASP A 437 28.68 -41.47 -8.82
C ASP A 437 27.49 -41.01 -7.95
N TYR A 438 27.33 -39.71 -7.77
CA TYR A 438 26.25 -39.13 -6.96
C TYR A 438 25.01 -38.72 -7.78
N PHE A 439 25.05 -38.80 -9.12
CA PHE A 439 23.90 -38.44 -9.99
C PHE A 439 22.70 -39.32 -9.71
N SER A 440 22.91 -40.63 -9.60
CA SER A 440 21.88 -41.62 -9.30
C SER A 440 21.20 -41.32 -7.96
N TYR A 441 21.99 -40.94 -6.95
CA TYR A 441 21.52 -40.63 -5.61
C TYR A 441 20.68 -39.34 -5.57
N VAL A 442 21.17 -38.28 -6.23
CA VAL A 442 20.48 -37.00 -6.36
C VAL A 442 19.19 -37.13 -7.18
N GLU A 443 19.19 -37.98 -8.20
CA GLU A 443 18.02 -38.29 -9.01
C GLU A 443 16.95 -39.05 -8.20
N THR A 444 17.34 -40.03 -7.37
CA THR A 444 16.40 -40.65 -6.42
C THR A 444 15.82 -39.66 -5.41
N ILE A 445 16.59 -38.67 -4.95
CA ILE A 445 16.11 -37.64 -4.01
C ILE A 445 15.10 -36.70 -4.71
N TYR A 446 15.36 -36.30 -5.95
CA TYR A 446 14.44 -35.48 -6.72
C TYR A 446 13.14 -36.20 -7.09
N ASN A 447 13.23 -37.50 -7.38
CA ASN A 447 12.07 -38.33 -7.67
C ASN A 447 11.24 -38.61 -6.40
N LYS A 448 11.87 -38.85 -5.24
CA LYS A 448 11.16 -38.98 -3.94
C LYS A 448 10.46 -37.69 -3.48
N ARG A 449 10.86 -36.52 -4.00
CA ARG A 449 10.29 -35.20 -3.62
C ARG A 449 9.41 -34.56 -4.70
N ASN A 450 9.08 -35.27 -5.80
CA ASN A 450 8.19 -34.82 -6.88
C ASN A 450 8.53 -33.42 -7.46
N ILE A 451 9.81 -33.12 -7.67
CA ILE A 451 10.24 -31.81 -8.21
C ILE A 451 10.07 -31.76 -9.73
N SER A 452 9.38 -30.74 -10.25
CA SER A 452 9.01 -30.64 -11.67
C SER A 452 10.20 -30.28 -12.59
N ALA A 453 10.11 -30.65 -13.87
CA ALA A 453 11.16 -30.38 -14.86
C ALA A 453 11.49 -28.89 -15.03
N ALA A 454 10.51 -28.00 -14.82
CA ALA A 454 10.72 -26.55 -14.85
C ALA A 454 11.55 -26.06 -13.64
N GLN A 455 11.35 -26.65 -12.47
CA GLN A 455 12.12 -26.34 -11.26
C GLN A 455 13.55 -26.88 -11.34
N LYS A 456 13.74 -28.06 -11.95
CA LYS A 456 15.09 -28.61 -12.25
C LYS A 456 15.90 -27.64 -13.13
N LYS A 457 15.30 -27.06 -14.17
CA LYS A 457 15.94 -26.03 -15.03
C LYS A 457 16.34 -24.76 -14.29
N ILE A 458 15.55 -24.31 -13.32
CA ILE A 458 15.88 -23.12 -12.50
C ILE A 458 17.10 -23.42 -11.63
N VAL A 459 17.16 -24.61 -11.02
CA VAL A 459 18.30 -25.04 -10.20
C VAL A 459 19.56 -25.17 -11.05
N GLU A 460 19.47 -25.76 -12.25
CA GLU A 460 20.57 -25.83 -13.21
C GLU A 460 21.07 -24.44 -13.65
N GLY A 461 20.15 -23.49 -13.87
CA GLY A 461 20.47 -22.10 -14.17
C GLY A 461 21.28 -21.44 -13.03
N VAL A 462 20.88 -21.64 -11.78
CA VAL A 462 21.61 -21.13 -10.60
C VAL A 462 22.99 -21.78 -10.47
N TYR A 463 23.11 -23.08 -10.76
CA TYR A 463 24.41 -23.77 -10.78
C TYR A 463 25.36 -23.24 -11.84
N SER A 464 24.85 -22.86 -13.02
CA SER A 464 25.66 -22.27 -14.09
C SER A 464 26.22 -20.89 -13.71
N CYS A 465 25.44 -20.07 -12.99
CA CYS A 465 25.87 -18.78 -12.48
C CYS A 465 26.88 -18.87 -11.32
N LEU A 466 26.84 -19.93 -10.52
CA LEU A 466 27.82 -20.17 -9.44
C LEU A 466 29.16 -20.72 -9.96
N HIS A 467 29.20 -21.20 -11.21
CA HIS A 467 30.41 -21.75 -11.84
C HIS A 467 31.34 -20.67 -12.42
N SER A 468 30.89 -19.42 -12.53
CA SER A 468 31.67 -18.31 -13.12
C SER A 468 32.56 -17.55 -12.14
N GLU A 469 32.53 -17.86 -10.85
CA GLU A 469 33.45 -17.24 -9.87
C GLU A 469 34.71 -18.10 -9.69
N GLN A 470 35.88 -17.56 -10.03
CA GLN A 470 37.16 -18.19 -9.73
C GLN A 470 37.41 -18.19 -8.22
N LEU A 471 37.36 -19.37 -7.60
CA LEU A 471 37.64 -19.57 -6.17
C LEU A 471 39.11 -19.29 -5.85
N THR A 472 39.36 -18.50 -4.80
CA THR A 472 40.71 -18.25 -4.28
C THR A 472 41.36 -19.52 -3.73
N LYS A 473 42.70 -19.58 -3.73
CA LYS A 473 43.46 -20.76 -3.28
C LYS A 473 43.11 -21.22 -1.85
N ASP A 474 42.78 -20.28 -0.97
CA ASP A 474 42.33 -20.57 0.41
C ASP A 474 40.95 -21.24 0.46
N ALA A 475 40.05 -20.88 -0.46
CA ALA A 475 38.73 -21.50 -0.55
C ALA A 475 38.84 -22.97 -1.02
N LEU A 476 39.77 -23.26 -1.95
CA LEU A 476 40.11 -24.62 -2.38
C LEU A 476 40.73 -25.46 -1.24
N ALA A 477 41.64 -24.87 -0.46
CA ALA A 477 42.22 -25.55 0.71
C ALA A 477 41.18 -25.82 1.82
N ARG A 478 40.21 -24.92 1.99
CA ARG A 478 39.07 -25.11 2.91
C ARG A 478 38.13 -26.21 2.43
N LYS A 479 37.85 -26.27 1.12
CA LYS A 479 37.07 -27.35 0.48
C LYS A 479 37.67 -28.73 0.74
N LYS A 480 38.99 -28.89 0.55
CA LYS A 480 39.71 -30.16 0.83
C LYS A 480 39.62 -30.59 2.30
N ARG A 481 39.71 -29.65 3.25
CA ARG A 481 39.55 -29.96 4.69
C ARG A 481 38.14 -30.42 5.06
N ILE A 482 37.13 -29.81 4.46
CA ILE A 482 35.72 -30.15 4.71
C ILE A 482 35.38 -31.53 4.13
N LEU A 483 35.89 -31.84 2.93
CA LEU A 483 35.72 -33.14 2.29
C LEU A 483 36.31 -34.28 3.15
N ASN A 484 37.53 -34.09 3.67
CA ASN A 484 38.15 -35.05 4.58
C ASN A 484 37.35 -35.21 5.89
N GLY A 485 36.82 -34.13 6.47
CA GLY A 485 36.03 -34.21 7.70
C GLY A 485 34.69 -34.94 7.56
N LEU A 486 34.06 -34.88 6.37
CA LEU A 486 32.77 -35.50 6.09
C LEU A 486 32.89 -37.00 5.72
N PHE A 487 33.94 -37.37 4.99
CA PHE A 487 34.07 -38.71 4.40
C PHE A 487 35.11 -39.62 5.07
N VAL A 488 35.99 -39.12 5.95
CA VAL A 488 36.94 -39.97 6.72
C VAL A 488 36.31 -40.55 7.99
N MET A 489 35.23 -39.95 8.52
CA MET A 489 34.48 -40.43 9.71
C MET A 489 33.12 -41.04 9.33
N GLN A 490 33.11 -41.84 8.26
CA GLN A 490 31.93 -42.42 7.59
C GLN A 490 30.87 -42.99 8.55
N ASN A 491 31.29 -43.74 9.58
CA ASN A 491 30.38 -44.38 10.53
C ASN A 491 29.66 -43.40 11.46
N LYS A 492 30.32 -42.32 11.87
CA LYS A 492 29.72 -41.30 12.75
C LYS A 492 28.67 -40.47 12.01
N THR A 493 28.91 -40.20 10.74
CA THR A 493 28.02 -39.45 9.87
C THR A 493 26.79 -40.27 9.48
N LEU A 494 26.97 -41.57 9.20
CA LEU A 494 25.87 -42.52 8.98
C LEU A 494 25.00 -42.67 10.23
N LEU A 495 25.60 -42.76 11.42
CA LEU A 495 24.88 -42.88 12.67
C LEU A 495 24.04 -41.64 12.99
N HIS A 496 24.58 -40.44 12.79
CA HIS A 496 23.80 -39.20 12.94
C HIS A 496 22.67 -39.10 11.92
N MET A 497 22.92 -39.42 10.65
CA MET A 497 21.87 -39.41 9.61
C MET A 497 20.77 -40.43 9.88
N ALA A 498 21.12 -41.63 10.35
CA ALA A 498 20.16 -42.67 10.73
C ALA A 498 19.33 -42.23 11.95
N LEU A 499 19.97 -41.66 12.98
CA LEU A 499 19.30 -41.12 14.16
C LEU A 499 18.29 -40.01 13.76
N TYR A 500 18.70 -39.06 12.93
CA TYR A 500 17.80 -38.00 12.44
C TYR A 500 16.66 -38.56 11.58
N SER A 501 16.93 -39.57 10.73
CA SER A 501 15.89 -40.18 9.89
C SER A 501 14.86 -41.01 10.67
N ALA A 502 15.24 -41.55 11.82
CA ALA A 502 14.35 -42.30 12.71
C ALA A 502 13.55 -41.38 13.63
N VAL A 503 14.17 -40.30 14.11
CA VAL A 503 13.58 -39.39 15.12
C VAL A 503 12.68 -38.32 14.48
N LEU A 504 12.99 -37.82 13.27
CA LEU A 504 12.18 -36.80 12.57
C LEU A 504 10.72 -37.21 12.28
N PRO A 505 10.41 -38.45 11.85
CA PRO A 505 9.04 -38.90 11.67
C PRO A 505 8.27 -38.95 13.00
N GLU A 506 8.92 -39.42 14.07
CA GLU A 506 8.28 -39.53 15.39
C GLU A 506 7.99 -38.15 16.01
N PHE A 507 8.87 -37.16 15.82
CA PHE A 507 8.58 -35.77 16.19
C PHE A 507 7.45 -35.16 15.36
N ASN A 508 7.26 -35.55 14.10
CA ASN A 508 6.15 -35.06 13.27
C ASN A 508 4.80 -35.66 13.70
N THR A 509 4.79 -36.85 14.32
CA THR A 509 3.62 -37.39 15.03
C THR A 509 3.43 -36.77 16.41
N TYR A 510 4.50 -36.43 17.13
CA TYR A 510 4.44 -35.75 18.42
C TYR A 510 3.95 -34.29 18.29
N ILE A 511 4.41 -33.56 17.27
CA ILE A 511 3.97 -32.19 16.90
C ILE A 511 2.52 -32.17 16.36
N LYS A 512 1.94 -33.32 16.05
CA LYS A 512 0.51 -33.44 15.69
C LYS A 512 -0.37 -33.87 16.86
N LEU A 513 0.21 -34.22 18.01
CA LEU A 513 -0.48 -34.64 19.24
C LEU A 513 -0.43 -33.57 20.34
N PHE A 514 0.41 -32.55 20.19
CA PHE A 514 0.46 -31.29 20.97
C PHE A 514 0.24 -30.12 20.02
#